data_AF-A0AAV7A7Q8-F1
#
_entry.id   AF-A0AAV7A7Q8-F1
#
_cell.length_a   1.000
_cell.length_b   1.000
_cell.length_c   1.000
_cell.angle_alpha   90.00
_cell.angle_beta   90.00
_cell.angle_gamma   90.00
#
_symmetry.space_group_name_H-M   'P 1'
#
loop_
_entity.id
_entity.type
_entity.pdbx_description
1 polymer ?
#
loop_
_entity_poly.entity_id
_entity_poly.type
_entity_poly.pdbx_seq_one_letter_code
_entity_poly.pdbx_strand_id
1 'polypeptide(L)'
;MVSRIARICLNDEGGMRSLVGKWTSFLKARLVCSVIGPDGVETSFDQLRDIFIQQTQDKQNPLIYGVFTTLGSVFRGSAVCVFSLADVRAVFNGPFAHKEGHGYQMTAYTGKTPYPRPGACAGGFSVTGIHSSKLFGEDVLRFVRTHPLMYTSVYPLNRRPLLLLSDASYTYTSIAVDTVPAADGEYTVLFLGTDRGTVQKVMILPKGPEETEGITLEEVEVFKVPSPIKNIKISSKRHQLYVSSDVGVTQLSLHRCAVYGKTCADCCLSRDPYCAWDGNTNACARYTPSPVRRNRRQDVRHGDPMRQCRGYNMQVDRGVSEKLQIGVEGGSVFLQCDTKSPLESVTWLLQRDGTQHRKEVRLHPMEGGAILRSVQINDAGLYTCLGTENGFRRARGKIRLSVLPREILEKLSAAPTMFPLPAQCPPARSRQKARAQVERN
;
A
#
# COMPACT_ATOMS: atom_id res chain seq x y z
N MET A 1 -11.02 20.34 15.66
CA MET A 1 -11.42 20.51 14.25
C MET A 1 -12.37 19.37 13.88
N VAL A 2 -13.16 19.47 12.81
CA VAL A 2 -14.02 18.37 12.33
C VAL A 2 -14.07 18.34 10.82
N SER A 3 -14.26 17.15 10.25
CA SER A 3 -14.44 16.95 8.81
C SER A 3 -15.88 17.18 8.38
N ARG A 4 -16.06 17.79 7.20
CA ARG A 4 -17.37 18.18 6.67
C ARG A 4 -17.51 17.80 5.20
N ILE A 5 -18.72 17.45 4.81
CA ILE A 5 -19.16 17.43 3.42
C ILE A 5 -20.18 18.55 3.22
N ALA A 6 -20.10 19.25 2.10
CA ALA A 6 -21.02 20.32 1.76
C ALA A 6 -21.54 20.13 0.33
N ARG A 7 -22.72 20.70 0.04
CA ARG A 7 -23.30 20.73 -1.30
C ARG A 7 -23.84 22.11 -1.64
N ILE A 8 -23.86 22.40 -2.94
CA ILE A 8 -24.53 23.54 -3.57
C ILE A 8 -25.22 23.04 -4.83
N CYS A 9 -26.24 23.77 -5.27
CA CYS A 9 -26.88 23.56 -6.57
C CYS A 9 -26.08 24.26 -7.66
N LEU A 10 -25.83 23.57 -8.78
CA LEU A 10 -25.05 24.13 -9.89
C LEU A 10 -25.71 25.37 -10.52
N ASN A 11 -27.05 25.45 -10.47
CA ASN A 11 -27.85 26.54 -11.00
C ASN A 11 -28.24 27.60 -9.94
N ASP A 12 -27.53 27.67 -8.80
CA ASP A 12 -27.79 28.67 -7.76
C ASP A 12 -27.30 30.05 -8.22
N GLU A 13 -28.23 30.98 -8.40
CA GLU A 13 -27.96 32.35 -8.85
C GLU A 13 -27.87 33.35 -7.68
N GLY A 14 -28.01 32.88 -6.44
CA GLY A 14 -28.27 33.75 -5.30
C GLY A 14 -29.74 34.14 -5.16
N GLY A 15 -30.05 34.92 -4.13
CA GLY A 15 -31.38 35.47 -3.91
C GLY A 15 -31.56 36.86 -4.54
N MET A 16 -32.81 37.31 -4.69
CA MET A 16 -33.13 38.59 -5.35
C MET A 16 -32.87 39.81 -4.46
N ARG A 17 -33.20 39.73 -3.17
CA ARG A 17 -33.03 40.82 -2.19
C ARG A 17 -32.10 40.41 -1.04
N SER A 18 -32.41 39.30 -0.38
CA SER A 18 -31.47 38.61 0.51
C SER A 18 -30.51 37.71 -0.26
N LEU A 19 -29.29 37.52 0.27
CA LEU A 19 -28.28 36.63 -0.33
C LEU A 19 -27.97 36.92 -1.83
N VAL A 20 -27.99 38.19 -2.23
CA VAL A 20 -27.57 38.60 -3.58
C VAL A 20 -26.11 38.21 -3.80
N GLY A 21 -25.86 37.43 -4.86
CA GLY A 21 -24.52 36.88 -5.16
C GLY A 21 -23.98 35.91 -4.11
N LYS A 22 -24.83 35.33 -3.25
CA LYS A 22 -24.44 34.36 -2.21
C LYS A 22 -25.26 33.08 -2.35
N TRP A 23 -24.66 31.94 -2.02
CA TRP A 23 -25.32 30.64 -2.10
C TRP A 23 -26.62 30.59 -1.28
N THR A 24 -27.71 30.23 -1.94
CA THR A 24 -29.03 29.96 -1.35
C THR A 24 -29.23 28.47 -1.06
N SER A 25 -28.39 27.63 -1.65
CA SER A 25 -28.47 26.17 -1.58
C SER A 25 -27.38 25.51 -0.71
N PHE A 26 -26.47 26.31 -0.13
CA PHE A 26 -25.35 25.79 0.65
C PHE A 26 -25.80 25.08 1.93
N LEU A 27 -25.49 23.80 2.04
CA LEU A 27 -25.64 23.00 3.25
C LEU A 27 -24.38 22.20 3.53
N LYS A 28 -24.09 21.92 4.80
CA LYS A 28 -22.98 21.06 5.23
C LYS A 28 -23.39 20.06 6.31
N ALA A 29 -22.74 18.92 6.34
CA ALA A 29 -22.91 17.88 7.36
C ALA A 29 -21.55 17.43 7.91
N ARG A 30 -21.52 16.83 9.11
CA ARG A 30 -20.31 16.20 9.66
C ARG A 30 -20.03 14.90 8.91
N LEU A 31 -18.78 14.70 8.50
CA LEU A 31 -18.27 13.36 8.15
C LEU A 31 -17.62 12.77 9.39
N VAL A 32 -18.07 11.59 9.79
CA VAL A 32 -17.51 10.85 10.93
C VAL A 32 -16.67 9.71 10.39
N CYS A 33 -15.44 9.59 10.86
CA CYS A 33 -14.60 8.42 10.65
C CYS A 33 -13.98 8.09 12.01
N SER A 34 -14.43 7.02 12.66
CA SER A 34 -14.10 6.73 14.04
C SER A 34 -14.09 5.23 14.29
N VAL A 35 -13.39 4.82 15.34
CA VAL A 35 -13.40 3.46 15.87
C VAL A 35 -13.88 3.48 17.30
N ILE A 36 -14.70 2.50 17.68
CA ILE A 36 -15.13 2.30 19.06
C ILE A 36 -14.18 1.29 19.69
N GLY A 37 -13.46 1.70 20.72
CA GLY A 37 -12.55 0.84 21.46
C GLY A 37 -13.29 -0.23 22.28
N PRO A 38 -12.58 -1.26 22.79
CA PRO A 38 -13.18 -2.29 23.66
C PRO A 38 -13.75 -1.72 24.96
N ASP A 39 -13.22 -0.58 25.41
CA ASP A 39 -13.67 0.23 26.54
C ASP A 39 -14.90 1.10 26.22
N GLY A 40 -15.39 1.06 24.98
CA GLY A 40 -16.50 1.87 24.49
C GLY A 40 -16.12 3.29 24.10
N VAL A 41 -14.84 3.67 24.17
CA VAL A 41 -14.38 5.02 23.84
C VAL A 41 -14.27 5.18 22.32
N GLU A 42 -14.94 6.20 21.78
CA GLU A 42 -14.89 6.50 20.34
C GLU A 42 -13.66 7.35 20.00
N THR A 43 -12.70 6.75 19.31
CA THR A 43 -11.52 7.45 18.77
C THR A 43 -11.85 7.99 17.38
N SER A 44 -11.89 9.32 17.25
CA SER A 44 -12.25 10.01 16.01
C SER A 44 -11.03 10.45 15.18
N PHE A 45 -11.12 10.25 13.87
CA PHE A 45 -10.17 10.74 12.87
C PHE A 45 -10.77 11.99 12.19
N ASP A 46 -10.64 13.14 12.85
CA ASP A 46 -11.37 14.35 12.47
C ASP A 46 -10.70 15.18 11.36
N GLN A 47 -9.47 14.85 10.92
CA GLN A 47 -8.76 15.56 9.85
C GLN A 47 -8.85 14.85 8.50
N LEU A 48 -9.77 15.25 7.63
CA LEU A 48 -9.82 14.80 6.24
C LEU A 48 -8.57 15.29 5.47
N ARG A 49 -7.88 14.37 4.81
CA ARG A 49 -6.67 14.63 4.01
C ARG A 49 -6.94 14.61 2.52
N ASP A 50 -7.63 13.60 2.02
CA ASP A 50 -7.94 13.44 0.60
C ASP A 50 -9.22 12.63 0.39
N ILE A 51 -9.81 12.76 -0.79
CA ILE A 51 -11.02 12.04 -1.22
C ILE A 51 -10.85 11.41 -2.61
N PHE A 52 -11.46 10.25 -2.78
CA PHE A 52 -11.60 9.60 -4.08
C PHE A 52 -13.04 9.17 -4.32
N ILE A 53 -13.59 9.51 -5.48
CA ILE A 53 -14.97 9.16 -5.85
C ILE A 53 -14.93 7.97 -6.81
N GLN A 54 -15.35 6.81 -6.33
CA GLN A 54 -15.47 5.59 -7.10
C GLN A 54 -16.87 5.49 -7.70
N GLN A 55 -16.95 5.44 -9.02
CA GLN A 55 -18.21 5.17 -9.70
C GLN A 55 -18.62 3.71 -9.47
N THR A 56 -19.88 3.52 -9.09
CA THR A 56 -20.50 2.18 -8.99
C THR A 56 -21.28 1.89 -10.29
N GLN A 57 -21.93 0.73 -10.35
CA GLN A 57 -22.87 0.44 -11.45
C GLN A 57 -24.02 1.44 -11.47
N ASP A 58 -24.44 1.92 -10.29
CA ASP A 58 -25.38 3.03 -10.16
C ASP A 58 -24.63 4.36 -10.16
N LYS A 59 -24.56 4.99 -11.33
CA LYS A 59 -23.91 6.31 -11.52
C LYS A 59 -24.49 7.40 -10.62
N GLN A 60 -25.72 7.25 -10.13
CA GLN A 60 -26.30 8.21 -9.19
C GLN A 60 -25.78 8.04 -7.77
N ASN A 61 -25.23 6.88 -7.42
CA ASN A 61 -24.76 6.56 -6.07
C ASN A 61 -23.30 6.05 -6.09
N PRO A 62 -22.32 6.93 -6.40
CA PRO A 62 -20.91 6.61 -6.24
C PRO A 62 -20.54 6.43 -4.76
N LEU A 63 -19.43 5.73 -4.54
CA LEU A 63 -18.78 5.63 -3.23
C LEU A 63 -17.72 6.71 -3.08
N ILE A 64 -17.64 7.30 -1.90
CA ILE A 64 -16.67 8.34 -1.54
C ILE A 64 -15.70 7.74 -0.54
N TYR A 65 -14.47 7.48 -0.98
CA TYR A 65 -13.38 7.08 -0.12
C TYR A 65 -12.72 8.34 0.44
N GLY A 66 -12.49 8.39 1.75
CA GLY A 66 -11.79 9.50 2.39
C GLY A 66 -10.66 8.99 3.27
N VAL A 67 -9.51 9.67 3.20
CA VAL A 67 -8.39 9.48 4.12
C VAL A 67 -8.51 10.49 5.25
N PHE A 68 -8.49 10.02 6.49
CA PHE A 68 -8.59 10.83 7.69
C PHE A 68 -7.39 10.60 8.61
N THR A 69 -6.96 11.63 9.32
CA THR A 69 -5.94 11.53 10.37
C THR A 69 -6.47 12.04 11.71
N THR A 70 -5.79 11.67 12.79
CA THR A 70 -6.07 12.19 14.13
C THR A 70 -5.57 13.63 14.30
N LEU A 71 -6.13 14.35 15.28
CA LEU A 71 -5.77 15.75 15.57
C LEU A 71 -4.56 15.90 16.51
N GLY A 72 -4.24 14.87 17.29
CA GLY A 72 -3.23 14.93 18.33
C GLY A 72 -1.82 14.68 17.82
N SER A 73 -0.83 15.38 18.39
CA SER A 73 0.59 15.13 18.15
C SER A 73 1.08 13.83 18.81
N VAL A 74 0.39 13.39 19.87
CA VAL A 74 0.76 12.22 20.69
C VAL A 74 0.35 10.91 20.02
N PHE A 75 -0.85 10.86 19.43
CA PHE A 75 -1.33 9.71 18.67
C PHE A 75 -1.44 10.07 17.20
N ARG A 76 -0.54 9.53 16.39
CA ARG A 76 -0.58 9.63 14.93
C ARG A 76 -1.27 8.39 14.39
N GLY A 77 -2.47 8.58 13.85
CA GLY A 77 -3.21 7.52 13.19
C GLY A 77 -3.83 8.01 11.90
N SER A 78 -4.03 7.08 10.97
CA SER A 78 -4.80 7.31 9.75
C SER A 78 -5.92 6.30 9.61
N ALA A 79 -7.02 6.69 9.00
CA ALA A 79 -8.14 5.82 8.71
C ALA A 79 -8.64 6.08 7.30
N VAL A 80 -9.04 5.02 6.59
CA VAL A 80 -9.76 5.14 5.32
C VAL A 80 -11.21 4.80 5.58
N CYS A 81 -12.12 5.72 5.33
CA CYS A 81 -13.56 5.53 5.47
C CYS A 81 -14.25 5.62 4.10
N VAL A 82 -15.31 4.82 3.90
CA VAL A 82 -16.09 4.81 2.67
C VAL A 82 -17.50 5.28 2.98
N PHE A 83 -18.00 6.25 2.23
CA PHE A 83 -19.35 6.80 2.39
C PHE A 83 -20.15 6.57 1.11
N SER A 84 -21.45 6.29 1.22
CA SER A 84 -22.33 6.25 0.05
C SER A 84 -22.92 7.64 -0.22
N LEU A 85 -23.06 8.02 -1.50
CA LEU A 85 -23.75 9.27 -1.83
C LEU A 85 -25.24 9.23 -1.43
N ALA A 86 -25.84 8.03 -1.35
CA ALA A 86 -27.20 7.85 -0.88
C ALA A 86 -27.36 8.30 0.59
N ASP A 87 -26.46 7.87 1.48
CA ASP A 87 -26.48 8.26 2.91
C ASP A 87 -26.22 9.75 3.08
N VAL A 88 -25.30 10.31 2.28
CA VAL A 88 -25.04 11.76 2.24
C VAL A 88 -26.32 12.52 1.87
N ARG A 89 -27.05 12.09 0.83
CA ARG A 89 -28.33 12.70 0.44
C ARG A 89 -29.39 12.56 1.52
N ALA A 90 -29.48 11.40 2.16
CA ALA A 90 -30.40 11.16 3.27
C ALA A 90 -30.15 12.14 4.42
N VAL A 91 -28.89 12.37 4.78
CA VAL A 91 -28.50 13.36 5.81
C VAL A 91 -28.89 14.78 5.40
N PHE A 92 -28.66 15.19 4.16
CA PHE A 92 -29.08 16.51 3.69
C PHE A 92 -30.61 16.69 3.61
N ASN A 93 -31.37 15.59 3.55
CA ASN A 93 -32.82 15.60 3.64
C ASN A 93 -33.33 15.45 5.09
N GLY A 94 -32.44 15.21 6.05
CA GLY A 94 -32.72 15.07 7.48
C GLY A 94 -32.84 16.41 8.24
N PRO A 95 -32.92 16.40 9.57
CA PRO A 95 -33.13 17.62 10.35
C PRO A 95 -31.94 18.58 10.28
N PHE A 96 -32.23 19.89 10.26
CA PHE A 96 -31.22 20.93 10.42
C PHE A 96 -30.75 21.00 11.87
N ALA A 97 -29.51 21.40 12.10
CA ALA A 97 -29.00 21.65 13.43
C ALA A 97 -29.43 23.05 13.88
N HIS A 98 -29.97 23.13 15.09
CA HIS A 98 -30.47 24.36 15.72
C HIS A 98 -29.72 24.61 17.03
N LYS A 99 -29.58 25.87 17.42
CA LYS A 99 -29.03 26.26 18.72
C LYS A 99 -30.19 26.62 19.64
N GLU A 100 -30.34 25.90 20.73
CA GLU A 100 -31.45 26.10 21.67
C GLU A 100 -30.95 26.50 23.07
N GLY A 101 -31.68 27.42 23.72
CA GLY A 101 -31.46 27.85 25.10
C GLY A 101 -30.22 28.73 25.36
N HIS A 102 -30.07 29.15 26.62
CA HIS A 102 -28.94 29.98 27.08
C HIS A 102 -27.58 29.25 27.04
N GLY A 103 -27.58 27.92 26.98
CA GLY A 103 -26.38 27.08 26.92
C GLY A 103 -25.83 26.82 25.51
N TYR A 104 -26.46 27.36 24.45
CA TYR A 104 -26.06 27.16 23.05
C TYR A 104 -25.86 25.68 22.64
N GLN A 105 -26.67 24.78 23.17
CA GLN A 105 -26.60 23.36 22.83
C GLN A 105 -27.11 23.14 21.40
N MET A 106 -26.41 22.31 20.63
CA MET A 106 -26.83 21.93 19.28
C MET A 106 -27.89 20.82 19.36
N THR A 107 -29.12 21.12 18.92
CA THR A 107 -30.25 20.18 18.89
C THR A 107 -30.79 20.03 17.47
N ALA A 108 -31.67 19.05 17.25
CA ALA A 108 -32.38 18.91 15.98
C ALA A 108 -33.46 20.00 15.88
N TYR A 109 -33.54 20.71 14.75
CA TYR A 109 -34.60 21.67 14.52
C TYR A 109 -35.96 20.97 14.41
N THR A 110 -36.88 21.28 15.32
CA THR A 110 -38.24 20.71 15.41
C THR A 110 -39.33 21.62 14.87
N GLY A 111 -38.99 22.88 14.54
CA GLY A 111 -39.94 23.85 14.03
C GLY A 111 -40.36 23.63 12.58
N LYS A 112 -41.26 24.48 12.08
CA LYS A 112 -41.75 24.44 10.70
C LYS A 112 -40.65 24.87 9.73
N THR A 113 -40.22 23.96 8.85
CA THR A 113 -39.29 24.26 7.76
C THR A 113 -40.04 25.01 6.64
N PRO A 114 -39.50 26.13 6.12
CA PRO A 114 -40.17 26.88 5.04
C PRO A 114 -40.17 26.13 3.71
N TYR A 115 -41.00 26.56 2.77
CA TYR A 115 -41.12 25.98 1.43
C TYR A 115 -40.67 26.99 0.35
N PRO A 116 -39.89 26.58 -0.67
CA PRO A 116 -39.24 25.28 -0.81
C PRO A 116 -38.25 24.97 0.30
N ARG A 117 -37.95 23.69 0.52
CA ARG A 117 -37.04 23.26 1.58
C ARG A 117 -35.69 23.99 1.43
N PRO A 118 -35.18 24.67 2.48
CA PRO A 118 -33.86 25.32 2.45
C PRO A 118 -32.76 24.36 1.97
N GLY A 119 -31.94 24.80 1.01
CA GLY A 119 -30.93 23.95 0.38
C GLY A 119 -31.40 23.14 -0.84
N ALA A 120 -32.65 23.28 -1.27
CA ALA A 120 -33.15 22.65 -2.49
C ALA A 120 -32.76 23.45 -3.76
N CYS A 121 -32.63 22.74 -4.89
CA CYS A 121 -32.29 23.37 -6.17
C CYS A 121 -33.55 23.88 -6.88
N ALA A 122 -33.50 25.12 -7.38
CA ALA A 122 -34.56 25.67 -8.21
C ALA A 122 -34.75 24.83 -9.48
N GLY A 123 -36.00 24.64 -9.91
CA GLY A 123 -36.37 23.75 -11.02
C GLY A 123 -36.17 22.26 -10.73
N GLY A 124 -35.79 21.87 -9.52
CA GLY A 124 -35.69 20.48 -9.10
C GLY A 124 -37.07 19.85 -8.87
N PHE A 125 -37.12 18.51 -8.85
CA PHE A 125 -38.36 17.74 -8.69
C PHE A 125 -39.18 18.13 -7.43
N SER A 126 -38.51 18.48 -6.32
CA SER A 126 -39.16 18.88 -5.07
C SER A 126 -39.58 20.35 -5.01
N VAL A 127 -39.27 21.14 -6.05
CA VAL A 127 -39.46 22.59 -6.11
C VAL A 127 -40.37 22.91 -7.30
N THR A 128 -41.68 22.94 -7.08
CA THR A 128 -42.66 23.15 -8.14
C THR A 128 -42.88 24.64 -8.41
N GLY A 129 -42.91 25.03 -9.69
CA GLY A 129 -43.20 26.41 -10.12
C GLY A 129 -42.10 27.44 -9.85
N ILE A 130 -40.98 27.07 -9.23
CA ILE A 130 -39.85 27.97 -8.95
C ILE A 130 -38.62 27.51 -9.75
N HIS A 131 -38.30 28.22 -10.82
CA HIS A 131 -37.23 27.86 -11.76
C HIS A 131 -35.90 28.61 -11.54
N SER A 132 -35.88 29.61 -10.65
CA SER A 132 -34.68 30.37 -10.27
C SER A 132 -34.62 30.57 -8.76
N SER A 133 -33.43 30.53 -8.17
CA SER A 133 -33.21 30.80 -6.75
C SER A 133 -33.55 32.25 -6.35
N LYS A 134 -33.58 33.17 -7.32
CA LYS A 134 -34.01 34.56 -7.10
C LYS A 134 -35.47 34.66 -6.68
N LEU A 135 -36.29 33.66 -7.02
CA LEU A 135 -37.71 33.60 -6.67
C LEU A 135 -37.96 32.94 -5.29
N PHE A 136 -36.92 32.52 -4.57
CA PHE A 136 -37.08 31.99 -3.22
C PHE A 136 -37.54 33.07 -2.23
N GLY A 137 -38.46 32.70 -1.35
CA GLY A 137 -38.98 33.57 -0.29
C GLY A 137 -37.92 33.97 0.74
N GLU A 138 -38.11 35.14 1.35
CA GLU A 138 -37.21 35.69 2.37
C GLU A 138 -37.11 34.79 3.62
N ASP A 139 -38.14 34.03 3.94
CA ASP A 139 -38.15 33.03 5.00
C ASP A 139 -37.18 31.87 4.70
N VAL A 140 -37.18 31.34 3.46
CA VAL A 140 -36.23 30.30 3.00
C VAL A 140 -34.79 30.83 3.05
N LEU A 141 -34.56 32.04 2.53
CA LEU A 141 -33.23 32.66 2.48
C LEU A 141 -32.69 32.98 3.88
N ARG A 142 -33.54 33.47 4.80
CA ARG A 142 -33.17 33.69 6.20
C ARG A 142 -32.86 32.37 6.91
N PHE A 143 -33.64 31.33 6.62
CA PHE A 143 -33.46 30.01 7.21
C PHE A 143 -32.11 29.40 6.81
N VAL A 144 -31.80 29.30 5.52
CA VAL A 144 -30.53 28.68 5.07
C VAL A 144 -29.29 29.43 5.59
N ARG A 145 -29.39 30.77 5.70
CA ARG A 145 -28.32 31.60 6.28
C ARG A 145 -28.04 31.27 7.75
N THR A 146 -29.07 30.93 8.51
CA THR A 146 -28.99 30.67 9.97
C THR A 146 -28.84 29.20 10.32
N HIS A 147 -29.22 28.30 9.41
CA HIS A 147 -29.20 26.84 9.59
C HIS A 147 -28.45 26.10 8.47
N PRO A 148 -27.18 26.44 8.16
CA PRO A 148 -26.44 25.77 7.08
C PRO A 148 -25.96 24.35 7.46
N LEU A 149 -26.06 23.96 8.74
CA LEU A 149 -25.54 22.70 9.27
C LEU A 149 -26.66 21.68 9.46
N MET A 150 -26.46 20.45 8.96
CA MET A 150 -27.33 19.32 9.25
C MET A 150 -27.05 18.77 10.67
N TYR A 151 -28.10 18.33 11.36
CA TYR A 151 -27.99 17.76 12.71
C TYR A 151 -27.40 16.35 12.69
N THR A 152 -27.87 15.52 11.77
CA THR A 152 -27.34 14.16 11.61
C THR A 152 -25.95 14.19 10.96
N SER A 153 -25.09 13.27 11.40
CA SER A 153 -23.76 13.07 10.83
C SER A 153 -23.82 12.00 9.75
N VAL A 154 -22.94 12.11 8.75
CA VAL A 154 -22.72 11.07 7.74
C VAL A 154 -21.70 10.09 8.31
N TYR A 155 -22.11 8.84 8.47
CA TYR A 155 -21.27 7.73 8.90
C TYR A 155 -20.80 6.91 7.70
N PRO A 156 -19.65 6.22 7.79
CA PRO A 156 -19.17 5.37 6.72
C PRO A 156 -20.03 4.11 6.62
N LEU A 157 -19.88 3.37 5.53
CA LEU A 157 -20.44 2.04 5.36
C LEU A 157 -20.08 1.17 6.57
N ASN A 158 -21.08 0.46 7.09
CA ASN A 158 -20.98 -0.36 8.30
C ASN A 158 -20.53 0.39 9.57
N ARG A 159 -20.56 1.73 9.56
CA ARG A 159 -20.17 2.62 10.67
C ARG A 159 -18.76 2.39 11.23
N ARG A 160 -17.84 1.89 10.40
CA ARG A 160 -16.42 1.71 10.75
C ARG A 160 -15.50 2.07 9.58
N PRO A 161 -14.20 2.29 9.85
CA PRO A 161 -13.22 2.46 8.79
C PRO A 161 -13.03 1.18 7.98
N LEU A 162 -12.76 1.35 6.69
CA LEU A 162 -12.31 0.29 5.78
C LEU A 162 -10.89 -0.15 6.12
N LEU A 163 -10.01 0.81 6.43
CA LEU A 163 -8.65 0.57 6.88
C LEU A 163 -8.32 1.46 8.07
N LEU A 164 -7.51 0.92 8.98
CA LEU A 164 -7.01 1.60 10.16
C LEU A 164 -5.48 1.45 10.21
N LEU A 165 -4.78 2.57 10.32
CA LEU A 165 -3.37 2.65 10.60
C LEU A 165 -3.22 3.29 11.99
N SER A 166 -2.96 2.46 13.00
CA SER A 166 -2.66 2.88 14.37
C SER A 166 -1.18 2.70 14.67
N ASP A 167 -0.65 3.50 15.60
CA ASP A 167 0.71 3.37 16.14
C ASP A 167 1.83 3.36 15.10
N ALA A 168 1.56 3.99 13.95
CA ALA A 168 2.52 4.12 12.87
C ALA A 168 3.29 5.44 12.98
N SER A 169 4.54 5.40 12.54
CA SER A 169 5.42 6.58 12.55
C SER A 169 5.23 7.48 11.31
N TYR A 170 4.21 7.19 10.49
CA TYR A 170 3.79 7.90 9.29
C TYR A 170 2.26 8.00 9.23
N THR A 171 1.76 8.86 8.35
CA THR A 171 0.33 9.03 8.09
C THR A 171 0.01 8.94 6.61
N TYR A 172 -1.23 8.56 6.28
CA TYR A 172 -1.72 8.62 4.91
C TYR A 172 -2.08 10.05 4.53
N THR A 173 -1.70 10.45 3.32
CA THR A 173 -1.88 11.81 2.82
C THR A 173 -2.83 11.89 1.62
N SER A 174 -2.87 10.85 0.79
CA SER A 174 -3.63 10.84 -0.46
C SER A 174 -4.10 9.44 -0.82
N ILE A 175 -5.12 9.34 -1.66
CA ILE A 175 -5.72 8.07 -2.06
C ILE A 175 -6.13 8.04 -3.55
N ALA A 176 -5.89 6.90 -4.18
CA ALA A 176 -6.59 6.50 -5.39
C ALA A 176 -7.13 5.07 -5.23
N VAL A 177 -8.22 4.76 -5.94
CA VAL A 177 -8.88 3.45 -5.86
C VAL A 177 -9.03 2.89 -7.26
N ASP A 178 -8.85 1.58 -7.40
CA ASP A 178 -9.19 0.82 -8.61
C ASP A 178 -10.02 -0.41 -8.27
N THR A 179 -10.87 -0.82 -9.22
CA THR A 179 -11.58 -2.10 -9.19
C THR A 179 -10.99 -3.00 -10.24
N VAL A 180 -10.36 -4.09 -9.81
CA VAL A 180 -9.46 -4.89 -10.64
C VAL A 180 -10.07 -6.26 -10.89
N PRO A 181 -10.32 -6.64 -12.16
CA PRO A 181 -10.74 -8.00 -12.46
C PRO A 181 -9.57 -8.97 -12.27
N ALA A 182 -9.86 -10.10 -11.63
CA ALA A 182 -8.95 -11.21 -11.39
C ALA A 182 -9.62 -12.53 -11.80
N ALA A 183 -8.89 -13.64 -11.69
CA ALA A 183 -9.36 -14.96 -12.10
C ALA A 183 -10.62 -15.44 -11.34
N ASP A 184 -10.79 -15.00 -10.10
CA ASP A 184 -11.82 -15.43 -9.15
C ASP A 184 -12.82 -14.33 -8.76
N GLY A 185 -12.73 -13.14 -9.36
CA GLY A 185 -13.68 -12.05 -9.12
C GLY A 185 -13.06 -10.67 -9.33
N GLU A 186 -13.70 -9.66 -8.78
CA GLU A 186 -13.18 -8.29 -8.76
C GLU A 186 -12.68 -7.91 -7.37
N TYR A 187 -11.58 -7.18 -7.32
CA TYR A 187 -10.94 -6.75 -6.08
C TYR A 187 -10.83 -5.23 -6.03
N THR A 188 -11.09 -4.65 -4.86
CA THR A 188 -10.81 -3.23 -4.61
C THR A 188 -9.35 -3.08 -4.18
N VAL A 189 -8.60 -2.26 -4.91
CA VAL A 189 -7.20 -1.94 -4.60
C VAL A 189 -7.08 -0.45 -4.33
N LEU A 190 -6.51 -0.11 -3.18
CA LEU A 190 -6.21 1.24 -2.75
C LEU A 190 -4.73 1.54 -2.99
N PHE A 191 -4.45 2.74 -3.48
CA PHE A 191 -3.12 3.31 -3.57
C PHE A 191 -3.05 4.50 -2.61
N LEU A 192 -2.28 4.33 -1.53
CA LEU A 192 -2.22 5.27 -0.42
C LEU A 192 -0.85 5.96 -0.40
N GLY A 193 -0.84 7.28 -0.51
CA GLY A 193 0.38 8.07 -0.34
C GLY A 193 0.67 8.31 1.14
N THR A 194 1.95 8.38 1.52
CA THR A 194 2.37 8.64 2.89
C THR A 194 3.08 9.98 3.05
N ASP A 195 3.13 10.48 4.28
CA ASP A 195 3.93 11.66 4.66
C ASP A 195 5.45 11.41 4.65
N ARG A 196 5.89 10.17 4.39
CA ARG A 196 7.30 9.79 4.21
C ARG A 196 7.75 9.69 2.76
N GLY A 197 6.83 9.85 1.80
CA GLY A 197 7.15 9.79 0.38
C GLY A 197 7.07 8.39 -0.22
N THR A 198 6.32 7.49 0.42
CA THR A 198 6.00 6.16 -0.14
C THR A 198 4.57 6.10 -0.66
N VAL A 199 4.33 5.16 -1.58
CA VAL A 199 3.01 4.75 -2.03
C VAL A 199 2.81 3.29 -1.65
N GLN A 200 1.77 3.01 -0.87
CA GLN A 200 1.34 1.67 -0.50
C GLN A 200 0.20 1.20 -1.40
N LYS A 201 0.32 -0.02 -1.90
CA LYS A 201 -0.72 -0.72 -2.65
C LYS A 201 -1.41 -1.72 -1.72
N VAL A 202 -2.67 -1.47 -1.38
CA VAL A 202 -3.42 -2.26 -0.40
C VAL A 202 -4.66 -2.85 -1.06
N MET A 203 -4.81 -4.16 -1.00
CA MET A 203 -6.00 -4.86 -1.46
C MET A 203 -6.97 -5.08 -0.31
N ILE A 204 -8.26 -4.91 -0.58
CA ILE A 204 -9.33 -5.16 0.39
C ILE A 204 -9.91 -6.55 0.16
N LEU A 205 -9.93 -7.37 1.21
CA LEU A 205 -10.58 -8.68 1.23
C LEU A 205 -11.73 -8.73 2.23
N PRO A 206 -12.84 -9.43 1.94
CA PRO A 206 -13.86 -9.71 2.93
C PRO A 206 -13.36 -10.77 3.92
N LYS A 207 -13.43 -10.46 5.21
CA LYS A 207 -13.11 -11.38 6.32
C LYS A 207 -14.38 -11.98 6.95
N GLY A 208 -15.50 -11.26 6.87
CA GLY A 208 -16.81 -11.70 7.35
C GLY A 208 -17.95 -10.98 6.62
N PRO A 209 -19.21 -11.13 7.07
CA PRO A 209 -20.38 -10.51 6.43
C PRO A 209 -20.26 -8.98 6.33
N GLU A 210 -19.62 -8.37 7.33
CA GLU A 210 -19.41 -6.94 7.34
C GLU A 210 -17.92 -6.54 7.55
N GLU A 211 -17.07 -7.45 8.03
CA GLU A 211 -15.65 -7.16 8.24
C GLU A 211 -14.82 -7.32 6.97
N THR A 212 -13.90 -6.39 6.78
CA THR A 212 -12.91 -6.40 5.70
C THR A 212 -11.49 -6.35 6.27
N GLU A 213 -10.56 -6.96 5.58
CA GLU A 213 -9.13 -6.94 5.88
C GLU A 213 -8.37 -6.23 4.75
N GLY A 214 -7.44 -5.36 5.12
CA GLY A 214 -6.50 -4.74 4.19
C GLY A 214 -5.21 -5.52 4.13
N ILE A 215 -4.79 -5.92 2.93
CA ILE A 215 -3.53 -6.61 2.69
C ILE A 215 -2.63 -5.69 1.87
N THR A 216 -1.53 -5.26 2.48
CA THR A 216 -0.49 -4.49 1.79
C THR A 216 0.29 -5.41 0.86
N LEU A 217 0.18 -5.17 -0.44
CA LEU A 217 0.82 -5.96 -1.49
C LEU A 217 2.24 -5.43 -1.81
N GLU A 218 2.42 -4.12 -1.69
CA GLU A 218 3.65 -3.43 -2.10
C GLU A 218 3.72 -2.06 -1.43
N GLU A 219 4.93 -1.62 -1.09
CA GLU A 219 5.25 -0.25 -0.72
C GLU A 219 6.43 0.24 -1.58
N VAL A 220 6.31 1.44 -2.15
CA VAL A 220 7.29 2.00 -3.08
C VAL A 220 7.72 3.39 -2.64
N GLU A 221 9.02 3.60 -2.49
CA GLU A 221 9.62 4.92 -2.49
C GLU A 221 9.62 5.47 -3.91
N VAL A 222 8.85 6.54 -4.14
CA VAL A 222 8.60 7.05 -5.51
C VAL A 222 9.50 8.22 -5.91
N PHE A 223 10.22 8.82 -4.95
CA PHE A 223 11.18 9.90 -5.16
C PHE A 223 12.52 9.56 -4.51
N LYS A 224 13.62 10.02 -5.13
CA LYS A 224 14.99 9.82 -4.58
C LYS A 224 15.19 10.52 -3.24
N VAL A 225 14.58 11.70 -3.09
CA VAL A 225 14.54 12.44 -1.82
C VAL A 225 13.19 12.13 -1.19
N PRO A 226 13.15 11.43 -0.03
CA PRO A 226 11.89 11.18 0.67
C PRO A 226 11.15 12.49 0.90
N SER A 227 9.96 12.62 0.34
CA SER A 227 9.16 13.85 0.36
C SER A 227 7.68 13.49 0.46
N PRO A 228 6.90 14.11 1.37
CA PRO A 228 5.49 13.78 1.57
C PRO A 228 4.71 13.75 0.26
N ILE A 229 3.95 12.67 0.04
CA ILE A 229 3.08 12.58 -1.13
C ILE A 229 1.93 13.57 -0.97
N LYS A 230 1.72 14.43 -1.97
CA LYS A 230 0.66 15.44 -1.96
C LYS A 230 -0.59 14.99 -2.67
N ASN A 231 -0.46 14.40 -3.86
CA ASN A 231 -1.58 13.93 -4.65
C ASN A 231 -1.22 12.65 -5.38
N ILE A 232 -2.21 11.77 -5.52
CA ILE A 232 -2.18 10.61 -6.39
C ILE A 232 -3.34 10.73 -7.38
N LYS A 233 -3.08 10.51 -8.67
CA LYS A 233 -4.11 10.36 -9.70
C LYS A 233 -3.91 9.05 -10.43
N ILE A 234 -4.98 8.30 -10.61
CA ILE A 234 -4.97 7.01 -11.30
C ILE A 234 -5.55 7.13 -12.71
N SER A 235 -4.97 6.39 -13.64
CA SER A 235 -5.54 6.09 -14.93
C SER A 235 -5.59 4.57 -15.11
N SER A 236 -6.69 3.94 -14.72
CA SER A 236 -6.88 2.49 -14.87
C SER A 236 -6.76 2.07 -16.34
N LYS A 237 -7.24 2.89 -17.29
CA LYS A 237 -7.10 2.64 -18.74
C LYS A 237 -5.65 2.62 -19.23
N ARG A 238 -4.80 3.51 -18.71
CA ARG A 238 -3.37 3.55 -19.08
C ARG A 238 -2.51 2.63 -18.20
N HIS A 239 -3.09 2.09 -17.13
CA HIS A 239 -2.41 1.34 -16.08
C HIS A 239 -1.29 2.12 -15.38
N GLN A 240 -1.56 3.39 -15.08
CA GLN A 240 -0.59 4.30 -14.48
C GLN A 240 -1.16 5.06 -13.29
N LEU A 241 -0.31 5.31 -12.31
CA LEU A 241 -0.46 6.31 -11.26
C LEU A 241 0.45 7.49 -11.57
N TYR A 242 -0.05 8.68 -11.29
CA TYR A 242 0.71 9.92 -11.28
C TYR A 242 0.77 10.42 -9.85
N VAL A 243 1.98 10.51 -9.32
CA VAL A 243 2.23 10.82 -7.90
C VAL A 243 3.02 12.12 -7.83
N SER A 244 2.59 13.04 -6.97
CA SER A 244 3.21 14.36 -6.82
C SER A 244 3.66 14.62 -5.40
N SER A 245 4.77 15.34 -5.25
CA SER A 245 5.28 15.89 -3.99
C SER A 245 5.86 17.29 -4.23
N ASP A 246 6.50 17.88 -3.22
CA ASP A 246 7.25 19.14 -3.40
C ASP A 246 8.44 19.04 -4.34
N VAL A 247 9.00 17.84 -4.53
CA VAL A 247 10.18 17.63 -5.38
C VAL A 247 9.83 17.32 -6.85
N GLY A 248 8.55 17.11 -7.17
CA GLY A 248 8.10 16.94 -8.55
C GLY A 248 6.96 15.94 -8.72
N VAL A 249 6.84 15.41 -9.94
CA VAL A 249 5.82 14.43 -10.34
C VAL A 249 6.51 13.21 -10.93
N THR A 250 6.02 12.03 -10.57
CA THR A 250 6.50 10.74 -11.08
C THR A 250 5.35 9.86 -11.53
N GLN A 251 5.65 8.92 -12.41
CA GLN A 251 4.70 7.96 -12.94
C GLN A 251 5.05 6.55 -12.44
N LEU A 252 4.06 5.83 -11.93
CA LEU A 252 4.19 4.47 -11.42
C LEU A 252 3.18 3.54 -12.09
N SER A 253 3.64 2.42 -12.63
CA SER A 253 2.76 1.40 -13.20
C SER A 253 1.88 0.76 -12.11
N LEU A 254 0.59 0.50 -12.40
CA LEU A 254 -0.31 -0.20 -11.46
C LEU A 254 0.12 -1.64 -11.17
N HIS A 255 0.93 -2.22 -12.04
CA HIS A 255 1.49 -3.56 -11.89
C HIS A 255 3.00 -3.56 -12.05
N ARG A 256 3.68 -4.31 -11.19
CA ARG A 256 5.11 -4.54 -11.25
C ARG A 256 5.42 -6.04 -11.13
N CYS A 257 4.64 -6.87 -11.85
CA CYS A 257 4.63 -8.32 -11.71
C CYS A 257 6.03 -8.98 -11.79
N ALA A 258 6.93 -8.43 -12.60
CA ALA A 258 8.30 -8.92 -12.73
C ALA A 258 9.12 -8.83 -11.42
N VAL A 259 8.75 -7.94 -10.50
CA VAL A 259 9.44 -7.75 -9.20
C VAL A 259 9.19 -8.92 -8.25
N TYR A 260 8.01 -9.56 -8.32
CA TYR A 260 7.65 -10.64 -7.40
C TYR A 260 8.56 -11.86 -7.58
N GLY A 261 8.97 -12.17 -8.80
CA GLY A 261 9.99 -13.17 -9.06
C GLY A 261 9.81 -13.92 -10.37
N LYS A 262 10.61 -14.97 -10.52
CA LYS A 262 10.72 -15.77 -11.75
C LYS A 262 10.04 -17.14 -11.65
N THR A 263 9.41 -17.43 -10.50
CA THR A 263 8.73 -18.72 -10.27
C THR A 263 7.22 -18.53 -10.20
N CYS A 264 6.47 -19.58 -10.53
CA CYS A 264 5.02 -19.57 -10.36
C CYS A 264 4.63 -19.31 -8.90
N ALA A 265 5.38 -19.89 -7.95
CA ALA A 265 5.13 -19.72 -6.52
C ALA A 265 5.32 -18.26 -6.07
N ASP A 266 6.38 -17.58 -6.51
CA ASP A 266 6.57 -16.14 -6.27
C ASP A 266 5.36 -15.32 -6.74
N CYS A 267 4.92 -15.58 -7.96
CA CYS A 267 3.80 -14.85 -8.55
C CYS A 267 2.50 -15.10 -7.80
N CYS A 268 2.25 -16.35 -7.39
CA CYS A 268 1.05 -16.73 -6.64
C CYS A 268 1.05 -16.14 -5.22
N LEU A 269 2.18 -16.15 -4.52
CA LEU A 269 2.31 -15.59 -3.17
C LEU A 269 2.14 -14.07 -3.15
N SER A 270 2.42 -13.38 -4.27
CA SER A 270 2.22 -11.93 -4.36
C SER A 270 0.77 -11.50 -4.13
N ARG A 271 -0.20 -12.38 -4.43
CA ARG A 271 -1.65 -12.12 -4.35
C ARG A 271 -2.12 -10.86 -5.08
N ASP A 272 -1.28 -10.27 -5.94
CA ASP A 272 -1.61 -9.04 -6.63
C ASP A 272 -2.65 -9.34 -7.74
N PRO A 273 -3.87 -8.77 -7.68
CA PRO A 273 -4.91 -9.03 -8.67
C PRO A 273 -4.53 -8.58 -10.08
N TYR A 274 -3.54 -7.68 -10.21
CA TYR A 274 -3.02 -7.27 -11.51
C TYR A 274 -2.02 -8.26 -12.11
N CYS A 275 -1.58 -9.28 -11.36
CA CYS A 275 -0.50 -10.18 -11.73
C CYS A 275 -0.94 -11.65 -11.72
N ALA A 276 -0.49 -12.40 -12.72
CA ALA A 276 -0.73 -13.83 -12.84
C ALA A 276 0.49 -14.50 -13.46
N TRP A 277 0.69 -15.77 -13.11
CA TRP A 277 1.70 -16.58 -13.78
C TRP A 277 1.21 -16.93 -15.19
N ASP A 278 2.02 -16.61 -16.19
CA ASP A 278 1.78 -16.99 -17.58
C ASP A 278 2.68 -18.18 -17.95
N GLY A 279 2.07 -19.36 -18.08
CA GLY A 279 2.76 -20.59 -18.44
C GLY A 279 3.31 -20.63 -19.86
N ASN A 280 2.87 -19.74 -20.75
CA ASN A 280 3.43 -19.66 -22.11
C ASN A 280 4.80 -18.98 -22.09
N THR A 281 4.94 -17.90 -21.31
CA THR A 281 6.19 -17.17 -21.16
C THR A 281 7.03 -17.65 -19.98
N ASN A 282 6.48 -18.55 -19.14
CA ASN A 282 7.06 -18.98 -17.87
C ASN A 282 7.50 -17.80 -16.99
N ALA A 283 6.63 -16.81 -16.84
CA ALA A 283 6.94 -15.58 -16.10
C ALA A 283 5.70 -15.03 -15.37
N CYS A 284 5.96 -14.26 -14.30
CA CYS A 284 4.91 -13.47 -13.65
C CYS A 284 4.62 -12.24 -14.52
N ALA A 285 3.42 -12.17 -15.06
CA ALA A 285 3.01 -11.14 -16.01
C ALA A 285 1.70 -10.50 -15.58
N ARG A 286 1.34 -9.42 -16.28
CA ARG A 286 0.06 -8.76 -16.09
C ARG A 286 -1.09 -9.74 -16.33
N TYR A 287 -2.05 -9.77 -15.41
CA TYR A 287 -3.31 -10.46 -15.60
C TYR A 287 -4.10 -9.80 -16.74
N THR A 288 -4.47 -10.59 -17.73
CA THR A 288 -5.49 -10.23 -18.71
C THR A 288 -6.56 -11.32 -18.74
N PRO A 289 -7.86 -10.96 -18.73
CA PRO A 289 -8.93 -11.92 -18.89
C PRO A 289 -8.72 -12.71 -20.20
N SER A 290 -8.72 -14.03 -20.12
CA SER A 290 -8.54 -14.90 -21.29
C SER A 290 -9.49 -16.09 -21.22
N PRO A 291 -10.13 -16.47 -22.34
CA PRO A 291 -10.96 -17.67 -22.41
C PRO A 291 -10.11 -18.95 -22.24
N VAL A 292 -8.82 -18.93 -22.58
CA VAL A 292 -7.92 -20.09 -22.45
C VAL A 292 -7.25 -20.08 -21.07
N ARG A 293 -7.94 -20.63 -20.07
CA ARG A 293 -7.49 -20.66 -18.66
C ARG A 293 -6.35 -21.64 -18.37
N ARG A 294 -5.99 -22.54 -19.29
CA ARG A 294 -5.20 -23.74 -18.95
C ARG A 294 -3.77 -23.44 -18.49
N ASN A 295 -3.16 -22.33 -18.94
CA ASN A 295 -1.77 -21.99 -18.62
C ASN A 295 -1.60 -20.77 -17.70
N ARG A 296 -2.69 -20.09 -17.30
CA ARG A 296 -2.63 -18.95 -16.40
C ARG A 296 -3.02 -19.33 -14.99
N ARG A 297 -2.24 -18.90 -14.01
CA ARG A 297 -2.43 -19.22 -12.59
C ARG A 297 -2.42 -17.97 -11.75
N GLN A 298 -3.49 -17.79 -10.97
CA GLN A 298 -3.67 -16.69 -10.05
C GLN A 298 -4.58 -17.17 -8.92
N ASP A 299 -4.23 -16.85 -7.68
CA ASP A 299 -5.06 -17.09 -6.50
C ASP A 299 -4.91 -15.89 -5.58
N VAL A 300 -5.71 -14.86 -5.85
CA VAL A 300 -5.65 -13.59 -5.09
C VAL A 300 -6.11 -13.81 -3.66
N ARG A 301 -7.21 -14.55 -3.48
CA ARG A 301 -7.85 -14.77 -2.19
C ARG A 301 -6.95 -15.54 -1.22
N HIS A 302 -6.35 -16.66 -1.62
CA HIS A 302 -5.62 -17.53 -0.71
C HIS A 302 -4.11 -17.50 -0.93
N GLY A 303 -3.64 -17.17 -2.14
CA GLY A 303 -2.23 -17.17 -2.47
C GLY A 303 -1.57 -18.54 -2.30
N ASP A 304 -2.24 -19.63 -2.70
CA ASP A 304 -1.77 -21.01 -2.51
C ASP A 304 -0.98 -21.55 -3.72
N PRO A 305 0.36 -21.64 -3.64
CA PRO A 305 1.16 -22.14 -4.74
C PRO A 305 1.02 -23.65 -4.95
N MET A 306 0.70 -24.44 -3.92
CA MET A 306 0.64 -25.90 -3.99
C MET A 306 -0.53 -26.38 -4.86
N ARG A 307 -1.61 -25.59 -4.88
CA ARG A 307 -2.75 -25.83 -5.77
C ARG A 307 -2.54 -25.23 -7.15
N GLN A 308 -2.03 -24.02 -7.23
CA GLN A 308 -1.96 -23.25 -8.49
C GLN A 308 -0.79 -23.66 -9.39
N CYS A 309 0.35 -24.01 -8.81
CA CYS A 309 1.60 -24.17 -9.56
C CYS A 309 1.95 -25.62 -9.89
N ARG A 310 1.02 -26.57 -9.76
CA ARG A 310 1.26 -27.98 -10.15
C ARG A 310 1.68 -28.07 -11.61
N GLY A 311 2.84 -28.68 -11.87
CA GLY A 311 3.43 -28.81 -13.21
C GLY A 311 4.29 -27.63 -13.68
N TYR A 312 4.35 -26.54 -12.91
CA TYR A 312 5.32 -25.46 -13.07
C TYR A 312 6.33 -25.57 -11.92
N ASN A 313 7.60 -25.15 -12.10
CA ASN A 313 8.71 -25.31 -11.14
C ASN A 313 8.31 -25.04 -9.66
N MET A 314 7.75 -26.04 -8.95
CA MET A 314 7.47 -26.02 -7.50
C MET A 314 8.73 -26.33 -6.71
N GLN A 315 9.88 -25.91 -7.23
CA GLN A 315 11.16 -26.47 -6.85
C GLN A 315 11.62 -25.87 -5.53
N VAL A 316 11.26 -26.55 -4.44
CA VAL A 316 11.61 -26.22 -3.05
C VAL A 316 13.11 -25.96 -2.87
N ASP A 317 13.98 -26.62 -3.65
CA ASP A 317 15.44 -26.61 -3.47
C ASP A 317 16.26 -26.23 -4.74
N ARG A 318 15.63 -26.06 -5.91
CA ARG A 318 16.32 -25.99 -7.20
C ARG A 318 16.53 -24.53 -7.62
N GLY A 319 17.77 -24.19 -8.00
CA GLY A 319 18.16 -22.83 -8.40
C GLY A 319 18.85 -22.01 -7.29
N VAL A 320 18.97 -22.54 -6.07
CA VAL A 320 19.77 -21.92 -5.01
C VAL A 320 21.18 -22.49 -5.07
N SER A 321 22.14 -21.67 -5.48
CA SER A 321 23.57 -22.03 -5.50
C SER A 321 24.10 -22.15 -4.07
N GLU A 322 24.91 -23.17 -3.82
CA GLU A 322 25.67 -23.30 -2.58
C GLU A 322 26.76 -22.22 -2.53
N LYS A 323 26.78 -21.42 -1.47
CA LYS A 323 27.87 -20.48 -1.17
C LYS A 323 28.82 -21.11 -0.15
N LEU A 324 30.10 -21.15 -0.45
CA LEU A 324 31.13 -21.54 0.52
C LEU A 324 31.40 -20.35 1.45
N GLN A 325 31.38 -20.60 2.75
CA GLN A 325 31.73 -19.62 3.78
C GLN A 325 32.69 -20.26 4.78
N ILE A 326 33.73 -19.52 5.15
CA ILE A 326 34.75 -19.98 6.08
C ILE A 326 34.56 -19.26 7.41
N GLY A 327 34.40 -20.03 8.48
CA GLY A 327 34.40 -19.56 9.86
C GLY A 327 35.69 -19.95 10.57
N VAL A 328 36.07 -19.19 11.60
CA VAL A 328 37.19 -19.54 12.48
C VAL A 328 36.63 -20.02 13.80
N GLU A 329 37.22 -21.09 14.35
CA GLU A 329 36.84 -21.62 15.65
C GLU A 329 36.92 -20.55 16.77
N GLY A 330 35.88 -20.49 17.59
CA GLY A 330 35.68 -19.45 18.61
C GLY A 330 35.22 -18.09 18.07
N GLY A 331 35.20 -17.89 16.75
CA GLY A 331 34.70 -16.69 16.10
C GLY A 331 33.18 -16.66 15.98
N SER A 332 32.66 -15.67 15.23
CA SER A 332 31.24 -15.59 14.87
C SER A 332 31.07 -15.52 13.36
N VAL A 333 30.03 -16.16 12.84
CA VAL A 333 29.73 -16.23 11.40
C VAL A 333 28.30 -15.75 11.17
N PHE A 334 28.12 -14.81 10.25
CA PHE A 334 26.81 -14.38 9.78
C PHE A 334 26.39 -15.20 8.56
N LEU A 335 25.23 -15.85 8.67
CA LEU A 335 24.63 -16.67 7.63
C LEU A 335 23.50 -15.86 6.97
N GLN A 336 23.78 -15.33 5.77
CA GLN A 336 22.83 -14.49 5.03
C GLN A 336 21.65 -15.31 4.50
N CYS A 337 20.44 -14.78 4.64
CA CYS A 337 19.24 -15.29 4.01
C CYS A 337 18.31 -14.17 3.56
N ASP A 338 18.31 -13.91 2.24
CA ASP A 338 17.48 -12.87 1.65
C ASP A 338 16.04 -13.38 1.44
N THR A 339 15.11 -12.94 2.29
CA THR A 339 13.67 -13.11 2.05
C THR A 339 13.17 -11.99 1.15
N LYS A 340 12.19 -12.31 0.30
CA LYS A 340 11.58 -11.30 -0.59
C LYS A 340 10.33 -10.67 0.00
N SER A 341 9.69 -11.37 0.93
CA SER A 341 8.46 -10.95 1.59
C SER A 341 8.77 -10.69 3.06
N PRO A 342 8.30 -9.55 3.63
CA PRO A 342 8.42 -9.30 5.06
C PRO A 342 7.52 -10.23 5.89
N LEU A 343 6.55 -10.91 5.27
CA LEU A 343 5.63 -11.85 5.93
C LEU A 343 6.21 -13.28 6.01
N GLU A 344 7.34 -13.53 5.35
CA GLU A 344 7.94 -14.86 5.29
C GLU A 344 8.74 -15.16 6.57
N SER A 345 8.40 -16.27 7.22
CA SER A 345 9.13 -16.77 8.38
C SER A 345 10.32 -17.63 7.95
N VAL A 346 11.44 -17.53 8.66
CA VAL A 346 12.69 -18.21 8.31
C VAL A 346 13.01 -19.33 9.30
N THR A 347 13.37 -20.50 8.77
CA THR A 347 13.86 -21.66 9.52
C THR A 347 15.19 -22.13 8.94
N TRP A 348 16.12 -22.57 9.79
CA TRP A 348 17.45 -23.03 9.36
C TRP A 348 17.58 -24.53 9.55
N LEU A 349 18.07 -25.21 8.51
CA LEU A 349 18.41 -26.63 8.56
C LEU A 349 19.92 -26.81 8.41
N LEU A 350 20.53 -27.60 9.30
CA LEU A 350 21.92 -28.02 9.20
C LEU A 350 21.99 -29.48 8.71
N GLN A 351 22.78 -29.69 7.67
CA GLN A 351 23.23 -31.00 7.23
C GLN A 351 24.73 -31.12 7.48
N ARG A 352 25.13 -31.97 8.44
CA ARG A 352 26.55 -32.20 8.72
C ARG A 352 27.18 -33.07 7.65
N ASP A 353 28.48 -32.88 7.42
CA ASP A 353 29.24 -33.70 6.47
C ASP A 353 29.17 -35.19 6.84
N GLY A 354 29.06 -36.05 5.83
CA GLY A 354 28.86 -37.49 6.02
C GLY A 354 27.42 -37.91 6.38
N THR A 355 26.50 -36.96 6.62
CA THR A 355 25.10 -37.26 6.92
C THR A 355 24.15 -36.81 5.79
N GLN A 356 23.11 -37.60 5.54
CA GLN A 356 22.00 -37.17 4.67
C GLN A 356 20.87 -36.47 5.46
N HIS A 357 20.91 -36.51 6.79
CA HIS A 357 19.85 -35.98 7.63
C HIS A 357 20.02 -34.47 7.84
N ARG A 358 18.97 -33.72 7.53
CA ARG A 358 18.87 -32.29 7.83
C ARG A 358 18.17 -32.11 9.18
N LYS A 359 18.79 -31.40 10.11
CA LYS A 359 18.21 -31.08 11.42
C LYS A 359 17.92 -29.59 11.53
N GLU A 360 16.79 -29.23 12.10
CA GLU A 360 16.48 -27.83 12.40
C GLU A 360 17.44 -27.31 13.49
N VAL A 361 18.01 -26.14 13.25
CA VAL A 361 18.95 -25.49 14.16
C VAL A 361 18.43 -24.11 14.55
N ARG A 362 18.52 -23.80 15.84
CA ARG A 362 18.17 -22.48 16.36
C ARG A 362 19.42 -21.60 16.34
N LEU A 363 19.39 -20.60 15.47
CA LEU A 363 20.43 -19.58 15.36
C LEU A 363 19.92 -18.26 15.92
N HIS A 364 20.82 -17.34 16.25
CA HIS A 364 20.41 -16.01 16.71
C HIS A 364 19.93 -15.19 15.50
N PRO A 365 18.65 -14.80 15.43
CA PRO A 365 18.13 -14.05 14.30
C PRO A 365 18.78 -12.67 14.23
N MET A 366 19.05 -12.21 13.01
CA MET A 366 19.57 -10.88 12.70
C MET A 366 18.95 -10.41 11.38
N GLU A 367 18.85 -9.11 11.16
CA GLU A 367 18.29 -8.58 9.92
C GLU A 367 19.02 -9.18 8.70
N GLY A 368 18.25 -9.73 7.75
CA GLY A 368 18.78 -10.40 6.56
C GLY A 368 19.42 -11.78 6.79
N GLY A 369 19.27 -12.41 7.97
CA GLY A 369 19.82 -13.75 8.19
C GLY A 369 19.86 -14.20 9.65
N ALA A 370 20.96 -14.87 10.02
CA ALA A 370 21.21 -15.29 11.40
C ALA A 370 22.70 -15.31 11.71
N ILE A 371 23.06 -15.16 12.98
CA ILE A 371 24.45 -15.24 13.46
C ILE A 371 24.67 -16.50 14.29
N LEU A 372 25.75 -17.21 13.96
CA LEU A 372 26.30 -18.31 14.75
C LEU A 372 27.47 -17.74 15.57
N ARG A 373 27.35 -17.77 16.90
CA ARG A 373 28.36 -17.28 17.84
C ARG A 373 29.22 -18.43 18.34
N SER A 374 30.49 -18.16 18.61
CA SER A 374 31.44 -19.13 19.18
C SER A 374 31.51 -20.42 18.36
N VAL A 375 31.70 -20.28 17.05
CA VAL A 375 31.69 -21.36 16.06
C VAL A 375 32.65 -22.48 16.47
N GLN A 376 32.20 -23.73 16.45
CA GLN A 376 32.99 -24.91 16.74
C GLN A 376 33.23 -25.74 15.47
N ILE A 377 34.25 -26.61 15.48
CA ILE A 377 34.52 -27.51 14.33
C ILE A 377 33.29 -28.35 13.97
N ASN A 378 32.49 -28.76 14.97
CA ASN A 378 31.27 -29.55 14.79
C ASN A 378 30.07 -28.78 14.20
N ASP A 379 30.20 -27.46 14.03
CA ASP A 379 29.22 -26.62 13.32
C ASP A 379 29.46 -26.63 11.81
N ALA A 380 30.54 -27.24 11.32
CA ALA A 380 30.77 -27.42 9.90
C ALA A 380 29.65 -28.23 9.24
N GLY A 381 29.27 -27.82 8.03
CA GLY A 381 28.23 -28.47 7.25
C GLY A 381 27.47 -27.52 6.33
N LEU A 382 26.40 -28.02 5.73
CA LEU A 382 25.52 -27.29 4.84
C LEU A 382 24.31 -26.74 5.60
N TYR A 383 24.27 -25.43 5.75
CA TYR A 383 23.13 -24.67 6.25
C TYR A 383 22.18 -24.32 5.10
N THR A 384 20.91 -24.69 5.24
CA THR A 384 19.84 -24.32 4.30
C THR A 384 18.87 -23.38 4.99
N CYS A 385 18.71 -22.18 4.44
CA CYS A 385 17.67 -21.25 4.87
C CYS A 385 16.36 -21.60 4.16
N LEU A 386 15.32 -21.92 4.93
CA LEU A 386 13.97 -22.19 4.44
C LEU A 386 13.03 -21.05 4.84
N GLY A 387 12.46 -20.38 3.84
CA GLY A 387 11.39 -19.41 4.01
C GLY A 387 10.02 -20.08 3.93
N THR A 388 9.09 -19.67 4.80
CA THR A 388 7.71 -20.18 4.86
C THR A 388 6.71 -19.02 4.85
N GLU A 389 5.81 -19.03 3.87
CA GLU A 389 4.77 -18.02 3.68
C GLU A 389 3.47 -18.71 3.23
N ASN A 390 2.33 -18.44 3.87
CA ASN A 390 1.05 -19.10 3.62
C ASN A 390 1.14 -20.64 3.55
N GLY A 391 1.96 -21.24 4.43
CA GLY A 391 2.18 -22.70 4.47
C GLY A 391 3.08 -23.26 3.36
N PHE A 392 3.50 -22.44 2.39
CA PHE A 392 4.45 -22.83 1.35
C PHE A 392 5.88 -22.64 1.83
N ARG A 393 6.69 -23.71 1.78
CA ARG A 393 8.09 -23.72 2.23
C ARG A 393 9.04 -23.81 1.05
N ARG A 394 10.12 -23.02 1.06
CA ARG A 394 11.17 -23.06 0.04
C ARG A 394 12.55 -22.64 0.54
N ALA A 395 13.59 -23.19 -0.07
CA ALA A 395 14.95 -22.74 0.17
C ALA A 395 15.20 -21.36 -0.42
N ARG A 396 15.77 -20.47 0.40
CA ARG A 396 16.23 -19.13 0.02
C ARG A 396 17.73 -19.06 -0.19
N GLY A 397 18.48 -19.84 0.59
CA GLY A 397 19.93 -19.86 0.58
C GLY A 397 20.49 -21.20 1.02
N LYS A 398 21.65 -21.57 0.48
CA LYS A 398 22.45 -22.72 0.90
C LYS A 398 23.87 -22.25 1.17
N ILE A 399 24.36 -22.45 2.38
CA ILE A 399 25.68 -22.00 2.84
C ILE A 399 26.43 -23.22 3.34
N ARG A 400 27.54 -23.54 2.70
CA ARG A 400 28.47 -24.56 3.17
C ARG A 400 29.48 -23.89 4.09
N LEU A 401 29.33 -24.11 5.39
CA LEU A 401 30.23 -23.59 6.40
C LEU A 401 31.41 -24.56 6.60
N SER A 402 32.61 -24.09 6.30
CA SER A 402 33.86 -24.75 6.69
C SER A 402 34.46 -24.03 7.88
N VAL A 403 34.79 -24.75 8.94
CA VAL A 403 35.37 -24.18 10.16
C VAL A 403 36.86 -24.47 10.21
N LEU A 404 37.67 -23.41 10.27
CA LEU A 404 39.11 -23.51 10.45
C LEU A 404 39.46 -23.54 11.94
N PRO A 405 40.22 -24.54 12.41
CA PRO A 405 40.81 -24.54 13.74
C PRO A 405 41.65 -23.28 13.94
N ARG A 406 41.55 -22.69 15.13
CA ARG A 406 42.25 -21.43 15.43
C ARG A 406 43.77 -21.55 15.29
N GLU A 407 44.31 -22.72 15.62
CA GLU A 407 45.73 -23.07 15.55
C GLU A 407 46.31 -22.98 14.12
N ILE A 408 45.49 -23.28 13.10
CA ILE A 408 45.92 -23.22 11.70
C ILE A 408 46.02 -21.75 11.26
N LEU A 409 45.11 -20.89 11.72
CA LEU A 409 45.16 -19.46 11.43
C LEU A 409 46.39 -18.81 12.09
N GLU A 410 46.72 -19.20 13.31
CA GLU A 410 47.91 -18.73 14.03
C GLU A 410 49.21 -19.15 13.34
N LYS A 411 49.25 -20.35 12.76
CA LYS A 411 50.40 -20.82 11.94
C LYS A 411 50.51 -20.11 10.59
N LEU A 412 49.38 -19.76 9.98
CA LEU A 412 49.33 -19.02 8.70
C LEU A 412 49.66 -17.53 8.87
N SER A 413 49.30 -16.92 10.01
CA SER A 413 49.66 -15.53 10.32
C SER A 413 51.12 -15.40 10.79
N ALA A 414 51.70 -16.47 11.34
CA ALA A 414 53.12 -16.55 11.70
C ALA A 414 54.05 -16.90 10.52
N ALA A 415 53.52 -17.22 9.34
CA ALA A 415 54.32 -17.47 8.15
C ALA A 415 54.95 -16.15 7.66
N PRO A 416 56.28 -16.07 7.45
CA PRO A 416 56.92 -14.86 6.97
C PRO A 416 56.36 -14.47 5.61
N THR A 417 55.98 -13.21 5.48
CA THR A 417 55.59 -12.59 4.20
C THR A 417 56.77 -12.74 3.24
N MET A 418 56.68 -13.66 2.28
CA MET A 418 57.60 -13.66 1.16
C MET A 418 57.30 -12.42 0.32
N PHE A 419 58.12 -11.39 0.48
CA PHE A 419 58.15 -10.23 -0.41
C PHE A 419 58.25 -10.72 -1.86
N PRO A 420 57.46 -10.18 -2.80
CA PRO A 420 57.68 -10.46 -4.21
C PRO A 420 59.09 -9.96 -4.57
N LEU A 421 59.92 -10.85 -5.11
CA LEU A 421 61.20 -10.45 -5.71
C LEU A 421 60.92 -9.37 -6.77
N PRO A 422 61.70 -8.26 -6.80
CA PRO A 422 61.50 -7.22 -7.79
C PRO A 422 61.74 -7.80 -9.19
N ALA A 423 60.70 -7.73 -10.04
CA ALA A 423 60.81 -8.08 -11.45
C ALA A 423 61.83 -7.14 -12.11
N GLN A 424 62.97 -7.68 -12.54
CA GLN A 424 63.92 -6.96 -13.38
C GLN A 424 63.27 -6.73 -14.76
N CYS A 425 62.92 -5.48 -15.05
CA CYS A 425 62.54 -5.08 -16.40
C CYS A 425 63.76 -5.17 -17.33
N PRO A 426 63.66 -5.81 -18.51
CA PRO A 426 64.71 -5.75 -19.51
C PRO A 426 64.83 -4.31 -20.06
N PRO A 427 66.04 -3.86 -20.44
CA PRO A 427 66.26 -2.49 -20.88
C PRO A 427 65.52 -2.18 -22.17
N ALA A 428 65.01 -0.95 -22.25
CA ALA A 428 64.26 -0.45 -23.40
C ALA A 428 65.13 -0.43 -24.66
N ARG A 429 64.70 -1.16 -25.70
CA ARG A 429 65.23 -1.03 -27.06
C ARG A 429 64.95 0.40 -27.57
N SER A 430 66.00 1.10 -27.95
CA SER A 430 65.93 2.40 -28.63
C SER A 430 65.13 2.27 -29.94
N ARG A 431 63.99 2.94 -30.01
CA ARG A 431 63.25 3.10 -31.28
C ARG A 431 63.98 4.13 -32.14
N GLN A 432 64.65 3.65 -33.18
CA GLN A 432 65.03 4.47 -34.33
C GLN A 432 63.78 5.12 -34.92
N LYS A 433 63.85 6.44 -35.13
CA LYS A 433 62.86 7.22 -35.88
C LYS A 433 62.96 6.82 -37.36
N ALA A 434 61.93 6.17 -37.89
CA ALA A 434 61.69 6.10 -39.33
C ALA A 434 60.63 7.14 -39.70
N ARG A 435 60.98 7.94 -40.71
CA ARG A 435 60.26 9.10 -41.22
C ARG A 435 59.27 8.67 -42.31
N ALA A 436 58.06 9.20 -42.22
CA ALA A 436 57.01 9.43 -43.24
C ALA A 436 57.02 8.67 -44.58
N GLN A 437 55.84 8.19 -44.99
CA GLN A 437 55.17 8.75 -46.18
C GLN A 437 53.67 8.47 -46.17
N VAL A 438 52.93 9.54 -46.46
CA VAL A 438 51.49 9.59 -46.71
C VAL A 438 51.31 9.45 -48.21
N GLU A 439 50.52 8.48 -48.66
CA GLU A 439 49.93 8.53 -50.00
C GLU A 439 48.44 8.23 -49.95
N ARG A 440 47.71 9.08 -50.67
CA ARG A 440 46.27 9.03 -50.93
C ARG A 440 46.02 8.02 -52.04
N ASN A 441 44.95 7.23 -51.88
CA ASN A 441 43.84 7.15 -52.82
C ASN A 441 42.63 6.51 -52.15
#